data_AF-A0AAD5RNA7-F1
#
_entry.id   AF-A0AAD5RNA7-F1
#
_cell.length_a   1.000
_cell.length_b   1.000
_cell.length_c   1.000
_cell.angle_alpha   90.00
_cell.angle_beta   90.00
_cell.angle_gamma   90.00
#
_symmetry.space_group_name_H-M   'P 1'
#
loop_
_entity.id
_entity.type
_entity.pdbx_description
1 polymer ?
#
loop_
_entity_poly.entity_id
_entity_poly.type
_entity_poly.pdbx_seq_one_letter_code
_entity_poly.pdbx_strand_id
1 'polypeptide(L)'
;MYKSLPSPSCEVNWAGFYTIDTATPADNPGLILGPFHGKVACQTIAFGRGVCGAAASTEETQLVPDVEKFPGHIACDGASKSEIVVPIVAGKDSADPGRLFGIIDIDCAVEKGFNETDKKFLEQLAAILANSCDWS
;
A
#
# COMPACT_ATOMS: atom_id res chain seq x y z
N MET A 1 17.12 -10.48 -1.03
CA MET A 1 17.88 -10.75 -2.27
C MET A 1 17.30 -9.82 -3.34
N TYR A 2 17.65 -8.52 -3.30
CA TYR A 2 17.24 -7.47 -4.26
C TYR A 2 18.46 -6.67 -4.76
N LYS A 3 19.65 -7.29 -4.77
CA LYS A 3 20.93 -6.64 -5.08
C LYS A 3 21.17 -6.36 -6.58
N SER A 4 20.23 -6.72 -7.45
CA SER A 4 20.38 -6.57 -8.91
C SER A 4 19.81 -5.25 -9.45
N LEU A 5 19.05 -4.50 -8.65
CA LEU A 5 18.50 -3.21 -9.06
C LEU A 5 19.42 -2.06 -8.59
N PRO A 6 19.52 -0.95 -9.34
CA PRO A 6 20.22 0.23 -8.85
C PRO A 6 19.48 0.83 -7.64
N SER A 7 20.21 1.56 -6.80
CA SER A 7 19.61 2.37 -5.74
C SER A 7 18.65 3.42 -6.34
N PRO A 8 17.49 3.71 -5.72
CA PRO A 8 17.05 3.22 -4.40
C PRO A 8 16.31 1.87 -4.42
N SER A 9 16.02 1.28 -5.58
CA SER A 9 15.24 0.03 -5.66
C SER A 9 15.89 -1.17 -4.96
N CYS A 10 17.22 -1.17 -4.76
CA CYS A 10 17.90 -2.19 -3.95
C CYS A 10 17.65 -2.07 -2.44
N GLU A 11 17.12 -0.93 -1.98
CA GLU A 11 16.86 -0.63 -0.57
C GLU A 11 15.39 -0.86 -0.19
N VAL A 12 14.54 -1.31 -1.12
CA VAL A 12 13.18 -1.79 -0.84
C VAL A 12 13.28 -2.98 0.12
N ASN A 13 12.70 -2.82 1.31
CA ASN A 13 12.73 -3.81 2.40
C ASN A 13 11.41 -4.57 2.55
N TRP A 14 10.31 -4.03 2.01
CA TRP A 14 9.01 -4.67 2.01
C TRP A 14 8.20 -4.30 0.76
N ALA A 15 7.47 -5.25 0.20
CA ALA A 15 6.51 -5.03 -0.87
C ALA A 15 5.39 -6.07 -0.79
N GLY A 16 4.14 -5.63 -0.81
CA GLY A 16 3.01 -6.53 -0.66
C GLY A 16 1.67 -5.86 -0.83
N PHE A 17 0.65 -6.58 -0.39
CA PHE A 17 -0.74 -6.17 -0.52
C PHE A 17 -1.45 -6.31 0.81
N TYR A 18 -2.41 -5.42 1.04
CA TYR A 18 -3.47 -5.63 2.02
C TYR A 18 -4.83 -5.60 1.31
N THR A 19 -5.76 -6.43 1.75
CA THR A 19 -7.14 -6.45 1.22
C THR A 19 -8.12 -6.02 2.29
N ILE A 20 -9.36 -5.71 1.90
CA ILE A 20 -10.42 -5.41 2.87
C ILE A 20 -10.62 -6.61 3.81
N ASP A 21 -10.61 -6.34 5.12
CA ASP A 21 -10.92 -7.35 6.14
C ASP A 21 -12.43 -7.47 6.33
N THR A 22 -13.03 -8.51 5.74
CA THR A 22 -14.47 -8.76 5.83
C THR A 22 -14.95 -9.16 7.22
N ALA A 23 -14.03 -9.45 8.15
CA ALA A 23 -14.38 -9.71 9.55
C ALA A 23 -14.54 -8.41 10.37
N THR A 24 -14.17 -7.25 9.82
CA THR A 24 -14.30 -5.97 10.50
C THR A 24 -15.70 -5.34 10.34
N PRO A 25 -16.21 -4.63 11.36
CA PRO A 25 -17.47 -3.90 11.26
C PRO A 25 -17.44 -2.83 10.17
N ALA A 26 -18.57 -2.59 9.50
CA ALA A 26 -18.69 -1.60 8.43
C ALA A 26 -18.45 -0.15 8.91
N ASP A 27 -18.69 0.15 10.18
CA ASP A 27 -18.44 1.46 10.81
C ASP A 27 -16.98 1.63 11.29
N ASN A 28 -16.18 0.56 11.25
CA ASN A 28 -14.75 0.59 11.54
C ASN A 28 -14.01 -0.42 10.64
N PRO A 29 -13.93 -0.15 9.33
CA PRO A 29 -13.33 -1.06 8.37
C PRO A 29 -11.83 -1.21 8.61
N GLY A 30 -11.34 -2.41 8.32
CA GLY A 30 -9.93 -2.74 8.41
C GLY A 30 -9.40 -3.36 7.12
N LEU A 31 -8.09 -3.43 7.08
CA LEU A 31 -7.28 -4.12 6.11
C LEU A 31 -6.68 -5.36 6.76
N ILE A 32 -6.55 -6.44 5.99
CA ILE A 32 -5.86 -7.68 6.38
C ILE A 32 -4.70 -7.96 5.42
N LEU A 33 -3.58 -8.42 5.99
CA LEU A 33 -2.35 -8.69 5.25
C LEU A 33 -2.56 -9.80 4.20
N GLY A 34 -2.26 -9.48 2.95
CA GLY A 34 -2.24 -10.39 1.81
C GLY A 34 -0.83 -10.89 1.48
N PRO A 35 -0.58 -11.33 0.23
CA PRO A 35 0.74 -11.75 -0.22
C PRO A 35 1.78 -10.63 -0.11
N PHE A 36 2.99 -10.95 0.32
CA PHE A 36 4.08 -9.99 0.45
C PHE A 36 5.46 -10.63 0.33
N HIS A 37 6.47 -9.79 0.08
CA HIS A 37 7.88 -10.11 0.22
C HIS A 37 8.54 -9.11 1.16
N GLY A 38 9.26 -9.61 2.16
CA GLY A 38 9.89 -8.78 3.19
C GLY A 38 9.90 -9.48 4.54
N LYS A 39 10.14 -8.73 5.61
CA LYS A 39 9.96 -9.23 6.98
C LYS A 39 8.48 -9.32 7.34
N VAL A 40 8.19 -10.01 8.45
CA VAL A 40 6.85 -10.07 9.04
C VAL A 40 6.34 -8.64 9.30
N ALA A 41 5.14 -8.35 8.83
CA ALA A 41 4.47 -7.06 8.98
C ALA A 41 3.22 -7.16 9.89
N CYS A 42 2.57 -6.03 10.13
CA CYS A 42 1.31 -5.96 10.85
C CYS A 42 0.23 -6.81 10.15
N GLN A 43 -0.48 -7.66 10.89
CA GLN A 43 -1.49 -8.55 10.30
C GLN A 43 -2.76 -7.81 9.87
N THR A 44 -3.16 -6.80 10.64
CA THR A 44 -4.34 -5.98 10.36
C THR A 44 -4.06 -4.50 10.57
N ILE A 45 -4.73 -3.65 9.79
CA ILE A 45 -4.59 -2.19 9.82
C ILE A 45 -5.97 -1.56 9.77
N ALA A 46 -6.31 -0.72 10.76
CA ALA A 46 -7.56 0.03 10.72
C ALA A 46 -7.48 1.16 9.68
N PHE A 47 -8.62 1.48 9.05
CA PHE A 47 -8.71 2.64 8.18
C PHE A 47 -8.34 3.93 8.94
N GLY A 48 -7.65 4.85 8.26
CA GLY A 48 -7.16 6.12 8.81
C GLY A 48 -5.92 5.99 9.71
N ARG A 49 -5.41 4.77 9.93
CA ARG A 49 -4.27 4.50 10.80
C ARG A 49 -2.98 4.34 9.99
N GLY A 50 -2.02 5.23 10.22
CA GLY A 50 -0.73 5.21 9.49
C GLY A 50 -0.91 5.48 7.99
N VAL A 51 0.16 5.27 7.22
CA VAL A 51 0.18 5.54 5.77
C VAL A 51 -0.79 4.61 5.04
N CYS A 52 -0.71 3.30 5.30
CA CYS A 52 -1.63 2.30 4.77
C CYS A 52 -3.12 2.61 5.03
N GLY A 53 -3.47 2.91 6.29
CA GLY A 53 -4.85 3.25 6.64
C GLY A 53 -5.30 4.57 6.02
N ALA A 54 -4.41 5.56 5.90
CA ALA A 54 -4.73 6.83 5.23
C ALA A 54 -5.02 6.62 3.74
N ALA A 55 -4.21 5.80 3.04
CA ALA A 55 -4.45 5.46 1.64
C ALA A 55 -5.81 4.78 1.44
N ALA A 56 -6.15 3.82 2.31
CA ALA A 56 -7.43 3.14 2.26
C ALA A 56 -8.62 4.07 2.56
N SER A 57 -8.47 5.01 3.50
CA SER A 57 -9.56 5.95 3.85
C SER A 57 -9.78 7.04 2.81
N THR A 58 -8.70 7.52 2.18
CA THR A 58 -8.78 8.62 1.21
C THR A 58 -9.02 8.11 -0.21
N GLU A 59 -8.74 6.83 -0.46
CA GLU A 59 -8.68 6.24 -1.80
C GLU A 59 -7.68 6.99 -2.72
N GLU A 60 -6.67 7.62 -2.10
CA GLU A 60 -5.60 8.34 -2.77
C GLU A 60 -4.24 7.72 -2.46
N THR A 61 -3.38 7.67 -3.48
CA THR A 61 -1.99 7.23 -3.34
C THR A 61 -1.22 8.12 -2.35
N GLN A 62 -0.65 7.51 -1.32
CA GLN A 62 0.24 8.15 -0.37
C GLN A 62 1.68 7.94 -0.82
N LEU A 63 2.34 9.01 -1.27
CA LEU A 63 3.77 9.00 -1.61
C LEU A 63 4.54 9.70 -0.49
N VAL A 64 5.11 8.92 0.43
CA VAL A 64 5.69 9.41 1.68
C VAL A 64 7.22 9.42 1.61
N PRO A 65 7.87 10.58 1.44
CA PRO A 65 9.33 10.67 1.32
C PRO A 65 10.06 10.40 2.64
N ASP A 66 9.38 10.56 3.77
CA ASP A 66 9.90 10.36 5.12
C ASP A 66 8.75 9.94 6.04
N VAL A 67 8.71 8.66 6.43
CA VAL A 67 7.61 8.10 7.25
C VAL A 67 7.60 8.66 8.67
N GLU A 68 8.76 9.05 9.22
CA GLU A 68 8.83 9.64 10.57
C GLU A 68 8.13 11.00 10.64
N LYS A 69 7.99 11.69 9.50
CA LYS A 69 7.28 12.96 9.36
C LYS A 69 5.79 12.79 9.06
N PHE A 70 5.32 11.57 8.80
CA PHE A 70 3.91 11.34 8.48
C PHE A 70 3.04 11.43 9.75
N PRO A 71 1.98 12.26 9.77
CA PRO A 71 1.10 12.39 10.94
C PRO A 71 0.42 11.06 11.28
N GLY A 72 0.56 10.62 12.54
CA GLY A 72 -0.04 9.34 12.97
C GLY A 72 0.68 8.10 12.44
N HIS A 73 1.96 8.22 12.04
CA HIS A 73 2.79 7.09 11.63
C HIS A 73 2.84 6.00 12.71
N ILE A 74 2.67 4.75 12.25
CA ILE A 74 2.82 3.54 13.06
C ILE A 74 3.79 2.64 12.32
N ALA A 75 5.02 2.54 12.83
CA ALA A 75 6.03 1.70 12.21
C ALA A 75 5.65 0.21 12.34
N CYS A 76 5.41 -0.46 11.20
CA CYS A 76 5.28 -1.92 11.15
C CYS A 76 6.65 -2.60 10.94
N ASP A 77 7.56 -2.01 10.15
CA ASP A 77 9.00 -2.31 10.13
C ASP A 77 9.78 -1.06 10.55
N GLY A 78 10.54 -1.14 11.65
CA GLY A 78 11.35 -0.01 12.15
C GLY A 78 12.52 0.39 11.24
N ALA A 79 12.80 -0.38 10.18
CA ALA A 79 13.80 -0.03 9.19
C ALA A 79 13.28 0.90 8.07
N SER A 80 11.97 0.99 7.88
CA SER A 80 11.36 1.77 6.79
C SER A 80 11.53 3.27 7.03
N LYS A 81 11.97 3.99 5.98
CA LYS A 81 12.20 5.44 6.00
C LYS A 81 11.37 6.19 4.97
N SER A 82 10.98 5.55 3.88
CA SER A 82 9.97 6.06 2.95
C SER A 82 9.03 4.93 2.56
N GLU A 83 7.81 5.29 2.15
CA GLU A 83 6.73 4.34 1.86
C GLU A 83 5.90 4.89 0.70
N ILE A 84 5.43 4.00 -0.17
CA ILE A 84 4.39 4.32 -1.14
C ILE A 84 3.25 3.33 -0.99
N VAL A 85 2.04 3.86 -0.80
CA VAL A 85 0.82 3.06 -0.70
C VAL A 85 -0.16 3.48 -1.80
N VAL A 86 -0.59 2.52 -2.61
CA VAL A 86 -1.47 2.73 -3.76
C VAL A 86 -2.78 1.95 -3.59
N PRO A 87 -3.93 2.63 -3.52
CA PRO A 87 -5.24 1.99 -3.50
C PRO A 87 -5.54 1.20 -4.78
N ILE A 88 -6.11 0.01 -4.62
CA ILE A 88 -6.65 -0.82 -5.69
C ILE A 88 -8.15 -0.57 -5.75
N VAL A 89 -8.58 0.29 -6.67
CA VAL A 89 -9.97 0.75 -6.77
C VAL A 89 -10.57 0.30 -8.10
N ALA A 90 -11.81 -0.16 -8.04
CA ALA A 90 -12.59 -0.57 -9.19
C ALA A 90 -12.76 0.58 -10.20
N GLY A 91 -12.42 0.31 -11.46
CA GLY A 91 -12.56 1.28 -12.55
C GLY A 91 -14.02 1.63 -12.85
N LYS A 92 -14.23 2.73 -13.59
CA LYS A 92 -15.56 3.25 -13.94
C LYS A 92 -16.42 2.27 -14.74
N ASP A 93 -15.78 1.41 -15.53
CA ASP A 93 -16.46 0.43 -16.38
C ASP A 93 -16.66 -0.93 -15.68
N SER A 94 -16.28 -1.04 -14.40
CA SER A 94 -16.44 -2.26 -13.61
C SER A 94 -17.87 -2.43 -13.11
N ALA A 95 -18.20 -3.62 -12.60
CA ALA A 95 -19.51 -3.90 -12.01
C ALA A 95 -19.81 -3.08 -10.74
N ASP A 96 -18.78 -2.56 -10.08
CA ASP A 96 -18.89 -1.84 -8.81
C ASP A 96 -17.91 -0.64 -8.78
N PRO A 97 -18.15 0.40 -9.60
CA PRO A 97 -17.19 1.47 -9.82
C PRO A 97 -16.91 2.28 -8.55
N GLY A 98 -15.62 2.52 -8.26
CA GLY A 98 -15.19 3.21 -7.06
C GLY A 98 -15.06 2.32 -5.82
N ARG A 99 -15.39 1.03 -5.89
CA ARG A 99 -15.14 0.12 -4.76
C ARG A 99 -13.64 -0.06 -4.52
N LEU A 100 -13.20 0.13 -3.28
CA LEU A 100 -11.86 -0.22 -2.82
C LEU A 100 -11.75 -1.74 -2.58
N PHE A 101 -10.76 -2.38 -3.19
CA PHE A 101 -10.46 -3.81 -3.01
C PHE A 101 -9.31 -4.07 -2.02
N GLY A 102 -8.41 -3.11 -1.91
CA GLY A 102 -7.21 -3.24 -1.10
C GLY A 102 -6.20 -2.16 -1.44
N ILE A 103 -4.95 -2.36 -1.01
CA ILE A 103 -3.82 -1.47 -1.27
C ILE A 103 -2.60 -2.29 -1.70
N ILE A 104 -1.77 -1.68 -2.52
CA ILE A 104 -0.36 -2.05 -2.72
C ILE A 104 0.45 -1.23 -1.72
N ASP A 105 1.32 -1.88 -0.97
CA ASP A 105 2.18 -1.22 0.01
C ASP A 105 3.65 -1.61 -0.25
N ILE A 106 4.54 -0.62 -0.27
CA ILE A 106 5.97 -0.79 -0.54
C ILE A 106 6.77 0.15 0.35
N ASP A 107 7.66 -0.45 1.16
CA ASP A 107 8.59 0.23 2.03
C ASP A 107 10.00 0.30 1.45
N CYS A 108 10.72 1.36 1.81
CA CYS A 108 12.14 1.51 1.52
C CYS A 108 12.94 1.94 2.74
N ALA A 109 14.12 1.34 2.93
CA ALA A 109 15.02 1.60 4.06
C ALA A 109 15.75 2.96 3.98
N VAL A 110 15.53 3.72 2.90
CA VAL A 110 16.05 5.07 2.70
C VAL A 110 14.92 6.08 2.52
N GLU A 111 15.15 7.34 2.88
CA GLU A 111 14.22 8.43 2.57
C GLU A 111 14.12 8.65 1.07
N LYS A 112 12.98 9.17 0.60
CA LYS A 112 12.73 9.49 -0.82
C LYS A 112 13.04 8.33 -1.77
N GLY A 113 12.75 7.10 -1.33
CA GLY A 113 12.97 5.89 -2.12
C GLY A 113 12.06 5.78 -3.35
N PHE A 114 10.96 6.54 -3.37
CA PHE A 114 9.96 6.56 -4.43
C PHE A 114 9.74 7.98 -4.95
N ASN A 115 9.29 8.09 -6.20
CA ASN A 115 8.95 9.34 -6.85
C ASN A 115 7.67 9.22 -7.70
N GLU A 116 7.32 10.29 -8.40
CA GLU A 116 6.12 10.36 -9.25
C GLU A 116 6.09 9.30 -10.38
N THR A 117 7.25 8.85 -10.85
CA THR A 117 7.33 7.78 -11.85
C THR A 117 6.86 6.45 -11.24
N ASP A 118 7.32 6.14 -10.03
CA ASP A 118 6.93 4.92 -9.31
C ASP A 118 5.43 4.95 -9.02
N LYS A 119 4.94 6.08 -8.49
CA LYS A 119 3.51 6.33 -8.29
C LYS A 119 2.69 6.05 -9.55
N LYS A 120 3.06 6.67 -10.67
CA LYS A 120 2.35 6.50 -11.94
C LYS A 120 2.25 5.03 -12.36
N PHE A 121 3.34 4.27 -12.28
CA PHE A 121 3.34 2.88 -12.74
C PHE A 121 2.67 1.93 -11.74
N LEU A 122 2.77 2.21 -10.44
CA LEU A 122 2.04 1.44 -9.43
C LEU A 122 0.52 1.69 -9.50
N GLU A 123 0.07 2.91 -9.81
CA GLU A 123 -1.34 3.20 -10.09
C GLU A 123 -1.85 2.47 -11.33
N GLN A 124 -1.03 2.36 -12.38
CA GLN A 124 -1.37 1.55 -13.55
C GLN A 124 -1.46 0.06 -13.20
N LEU A 125 -0.53 -0.45 -12.38
CA LEU A 125 -0.58 -1.82 -11.88
C LEU A 125 -1.84 -2.06 -11.03
N ALA A 126 -2.19 -1.13 -10.13
CA ALA A 126 -3.40 -1.20 -9.32
C ALA A 126 -4.66 -1.28 -10.19
N ALA A 127 -4.73 -0.48 -11.26
CA ALA A 127 -5.83 -0.55 -12.23
C ALA A 127 -5.88 -1.90 -12.97
N ILE A 128 -4.74 -2.50 -13.31
CA ILE A 128 -4.69 -3.84 -13.92
C ILE A 128 -5.22 -4.89 -12.93
N LEU A 129 -4.76 -4.84 -11.66
CA LEU A 129 -5.18 -5.77 -10.61
C LEU A 129 -6.69 -5.65 -10.32
N ALA A 130 -7.21 -4.44 -10.27
CA ALA A 130 -8.64 -4.19 -10.07
C ALA A 130 -9.51 -4.85 -11.16
N ASN A 131 -9.01 -4.97 -12.39
CA ASN A 131 -9.75 -5.54 -13.51
C ASN A 131 -9.43 -7.01 -13.82
N SER A 132 -8.32 -7.53 -13.30
CA SER A 132 -7.79 -8.85 -13.69
C SER A 132 -7.84 -9.88 -12.57
N CYS A 133 -8.28 -9.49 -11.37
CA CYS A 133 -8.44 -10.37 -10.22
C CYS A 133 -9.93 -10.52 -9.88
N ASP A 134 -10.28 -11.67 -9.31
CA ASP A 134 -11.58 -11.89 -8.69
C ASP A 134 -11.53 -11.40 -7.24
N TRP A 135 -12.36 -10.40 -6.94
CA TRP A 135 -12.46 -9.74 -5.63
C TRP A 135 -13.79 -10.04 -4.92
N SER A 136 -14.49 -11.08 -5.37
CA SER A 136 -15.77 -11.53 -4.81
C SER A 136 -15.63 -12.35 -3.53
#